data_AF-A0AAV9NF24-F1
#
_entry.id   AF-A0AAV9NF24-F1
#
_cell.length_a   1.000
_cell.length_b   1.000
_cell.length_c   1.000
_cell.angle_alpha   90.00
_cell.angle_beta   90.00
_cell.angle_gamma   90.00
#
_symmetry.space_group_name_H-M   'P 1'
#
loop_
_entity.id
_entity.type
_entity.pdbx_description
1 polymer ?
#
loop_
_entity_poly.entity_id
_entity_poly.type
_entity_poly.pdbx_seq_one_letter_code
_entity_poly.pdbx_strand_id
1 'polypeptide(L)'
;MKITLAAVVLASCGLVLAVPPGQGHGVCSNPRRYECSGGYHPSYTRSRPSITYSSGVHSFRSSVATSRLPSSTSTPTSTTTKRSTTTSTTTTTTTTTTTTTTTTTTTTTTTTSSAPPAVITCELGTAFGYQESDSNTLNTQSGNGCNRWGWYETPTLAELQSGINGILYVGAGGNDIANAINVGEWTAIASPSGGVTVTYSLAPGYFIDEAHIDLDCLPIDTCAPGQYTFNSGALQNLPIYLNPTPLQYPTCSGGSQPYLIVHGSINYLTTATTCAPPVAT
;
A
#
# COMPACT_ATOMS: atom_id res chain seq x y z
N MET A 1 -47.23 -31.88 -15.86
CA MET A 1 -46.45 -31.23 -16.93
C MET A 1 -45.06 -31.83 -16.90
N LYS A 2 -44.72 -32.66 -17.89
CA LYS A 2 -43.44 -33.38 -17.98
C LYS A 2 -42.51 -32.57 -18.87
N ILE A 3 -41.37 -32.13 -18.35
CA ILE A 3 -40.32 -31.47 -19.14
C ILE A 3 -39.24 -32.51 -19.40
N THR A 4 -39.05 -32.82 -20.68
CA THR A 4 -38.07 -33.77 -21.20
C THR A 4 -36.74 -33.06 -21.47
N LEU A 5 -35.63 -33.68 -21.08
CA LEU A 5 -34.26 -33.25 -21.33
C LEU A 5 -33.93 -33.16 -22.84
N ALA A 6 -33.06 -32.22 -23.20
CA ALA A 6 -32.14 -32.36 -24.32
C ALA A 6 -30.72 -32.00 -23.83
N ALA A 7 -29.89 -33.03 -23.63
CA ALA A 7 -28.46 -32.88 -23.38
C ALA A 7 -27.76 -32.82 -24.74
N VAL A 8 -27.04 -31.72 -25.01
CA VAL A 8 -26.16 -31.59 -26.18
C VAL A 8 -24.78 -32.10 -25.76
N VAL A 9 -24.41 -33.28 -26.28
CA VAL A 9 -23.06 -33.81 -26.21
C VAL A 9 -22.28 -33.27 -27.41
N LEU A 10 -21.38 -32.32 -27.17
CA LEU A 10 -20.36 -31.92 -28.14
C LEU A 10 -19.10 -32.73 -27.85
N ALA A 11 -18.87 -33.74 -28.68
CA ALA A 11 -17.63 -34.49 -28.74
C ALA A 11 -16.62 -33.75 -29.64
N SER A 12 -15.60 -33.15 -29.02
CA SER A 12 -14.41 -32.67 -29.73
C SER A 12 -13.22 -33.54 -29.35
N CYS A 13 -12.86 -34.44 -30.26
CA CYS A 13 -11.60 -35.20 -30.22
C CYS A 13 -10.42 -34.26 -30.45
N GLY A 14 -9.65 -33.98 -29.40
CA GLY A 14 -8.30 -33.40 -29.49
C GLY A 14 -7.26 -34.47 -29.16
N LEU A 15 -6.48 -34.85 -30.16
CA LEU A 15 -5.33 -35.74 -30.04
C LEU A 15 -4.23 -35.05 -29.21
N VAL A 16 -3.93 -35.57 -28.02
CA VAL A 16 -2.82 -35.10 -27.19
C VAL A 16 -1.56 -35.86 -27.60
N LEU A 17 -0.67 -35.21 -28.35
CA LEU A 17 0.70 -35.65 -28.54
C LEU A 17 1.51 -35.27 -27.30
N ALA A 18 1.90 -36.28 -26.53
CA ALA A 18 2.83 -36.12 -25.42
C ALA A 18 4.22 -35.78 -25.96
N VAL A 19 4.72 -34.59 -25.64
CA VAL A 19 6.12 -34.17 -25.88
C VAL A 19 6.86 -34.19 -24.53
N PRO A 20 8.04 -34.83 -24.43
CA PRO A 20 8.80 -34.89 -23.19
C PRO A 20 9.36 -33.50 -22.79
N PRO A 21 9.46 -33.18 -21.49
CA PRO A 21 9.98 -31.89 -21.05
C PRO A 21 11.51 -31.86 -21.11
N GLY A 22 12.06 -30.97 -21.92
CA GLY A 22 13.48 -30.68 -21.94
C GLY A 22 13.86 -29.72 -23.06
N GLN A 23 14.47 -28.60 -22.68
CA GLN A 23 15.02 -27.52 -23.51
C GLN A 23 14.07 -26.36 -23.84
N GLY A 24 14.47 -25.19 -23.34
CA GLY A 24 13.71 -23.95 -23.42
C GLY A 24 13.80 -23.29 -24.79
N HIS A 25 12.75 -22.53 -25.10
CA HIS A 25 12.76 -21.56 -26.19
C HIS A 25 12.30 -20.22 -25.62
N GLY A 26 13.26 -19.32 -25.40
CA GLY A 26 12.98 -17.91 -25.19
C GLY A 26 12.54 -17.30 -26.51
N VAL A 27 11.34 -16.72 -26.53
CA VAL A 27 10.84 -15.94 -27.66
C VAL A 27 11.07 -14.47 -27.33
N CYS A 28 12.13 -13.90 -27.89
CA CYS A 28 12.35 -12.45 -27.89
C CYS A 28 11.53 -11.82 -29.02
N SER A 29 10.53 -11.01 -28.68
CA SER A 29 9.73 -10.27 -29.67
C SER A 29 9.65 -8.77 -29.31
N ASN A 30 10.76 -8.03 -29.41
CA ASN A 30 10.72 -6.60 -29.80
C ASN A 30 12.14 -6.07 -30.13
N PRO A 31 12.34 -5.22 -31.17
CA PRO A 31 13.65 -4.89 -31.67
C PRO A 31 14.09 -3.48 -31.27
N ARG A 32 14.38 -3.20 -29.99
CA ARG A 32 15.20 -2.03 -29.60
C ARG A 32 16.02 -2.31 -28.34
N ARG A 33 17.34 -2.32 -28.55
CA ARG A 33 18.48 -2.42 -27.61
C ARG A 33 18.85 -3.82 -27.09
N TYR A 34 19.99 -4.26 -27.60
CA TYR A 34 20.85 -5.31 -27.08
C TYR A 34 21.61 -4.81 -25.85
N GLU A 35 21.61 -5.62 -24.79
CA GLU A 35 22.80 -5.96 -24.00
C GLU A 35 22.46 -7.19 -23.15
N CYS A 36 22.77 -8.38 -23.68
CA CYS A 36 22.86 -9.61 -22.90
C CYS A 36 24.33 -10.01 -22.85
N SER A 37 24.99 -9.67 -21.74
CA SER A 37 26.32 -10.18 -21.43
C SER A 37 26.17 -11.34 -20.45
N GLY A 38 26.66 -12.52 -20.87
CA GLY A 38 26.79 -13.72 -20.04
C GLY A 38 27.68 -13.46 -18.82
N GLY A 39 27.79 -14.33 -17.84
CA GLY A 39 27.56 -15.76 -17.79
C GLY A 39 28.55 -16.27 -16.76
N TYR A 40 28.07 -16.77 -15.62
CA TYR A 40 28.87 -17.54 -14.69
C TYR A 40 27.98 -18.59 -14.02
N HIS A 41 28.14 -19.81 -14.48
CA HIS A 41 27.72 -21.04 -13.82
C HIS A 41 28.72 -21.35 -12.70
N PRO A 42 28.24 -21.73 -11.51
CA PRO A 42 28.89 -22.81 -10.79
C PRO A 42 27.92 -23.96 -10.52
N SER A 43 28.26 -25.09 -11.13
CA SER A 43 28.24 -26.45 -10.57
C SER A 43 27.47 -26.68 -9.26
N TYR A 44 26.30 -27.32 -9.38
CA TYR A 44 25.62 -27.97 -8.25
C TYR A 44 26.43 -29.20 -7.81
N THR A 45 27.17 -29.09 -6.70
CA THR A 45 27.62 -30.27 -5.94
C THR A 45 26.59 -30.62 -4.89
N ARG A 46 25.99 -31.80 -5.08
CA ARG A 46 24.98 -32.43 -4.24
C ARG A 46 25.64 -32.94 -2.95
N SER A 47 25.56 -32.18 -1.85
CA SER A 47 25.87 -32.66 -0.51
C SER A 47 24.57 -32.81 0.30
N ARG A 48 24.23 -34.06 0.61
CA ARG A 48 23.17 -34.43 1.55
C ARG A 48 23.59 -34.02 2.97
N PRO A 49 22.77 -33.29 3.73
CA PRO A 49 22.89 -33.31 5.18
C PRO A 49 22.23 -34.59 5.72
N SER A 50 23.02 -35.38 6.42
CA SER A 50 22.59 -36.49 7.27
C SER A 50 21.75 -35.95 8.44
N ILE A 51 20.53 -36.47 8.57
CA ILE A 51 19.65 -36.24 9.71
C ILE A 51 20.19 -37.07 10.88
N THR A 52 20.72 -36.39 11.90
CA THR A 52 21.04 -37.01 13.19
C THR A 52 19.85 -36.83 14.13
N TYR A 53 19.12 -37.91 14.37
CA TYR A 53 18.17 -37.98 15.49
C TYR A 53 18.97 -38.08 16.80
N SER A 54 18.84 -37.07 17.67
CA SER A 54 19.27 -37.17 19.06
C SER A 54 18.02 -37.29 19.93
N SER A 55 17.79 -38.51 20.44
CA SER A 55 16.77 -38.81 21.43
C SER A 55 17.20 -38.29 22.80
N GLY A 56 16.83 -37.05 23.11
CA GLY A 56 16.98 -36.47 24.45
C GLY A 56 15.71 -36.68 25.27
N VAL A 57 15.70 -37.77 26.05
CA VAL A 57 14.75 -37.96 27.16
C VAL A 57 15.12 -36.97 28.27
N HIS A 58 14.34 -35.89 28.43
CA HIS A 58 14.43 -35.06 29.62
C HIS A 58 13.15 -35.12 30.45
N SER A 59 13.41 -35.50 31.70
CA SER A 59 12.51 -35.85 32.75
C SER A 59 11.65 -34.68 33.23
N PHE A 60 10.42 -35.02 33.59
CA PHE A 60 9.46 -34.17 34.28
C PHE A 60 10.04 -33.63 35.60
N ARG A 61 10.03 -32.31 35.77
CA ARG A 61 9.86 -31.69 37.08
C ARG A 61 8.73 -30.68 37.03
N SER A 62 7.60 -31.14 37.53
CA SER A 62 6.44 -30.34 37.89
C SER A 62 6.80 -29.55 39.15
N SER A 63 6.80 -28.23 39.06
CA SER A 63 6.80 -27.33 40.22
C SER A 63 5.61 -26.41 40.07
N VAL A 64 4.56 -26.74 40.83
CA VAL A 64 3.37 -25.93 41.02
C VAL A 64 3.76 -24.69 41.81
N ALA A 65 3.80 -23.53 41.14
CA ALA A 65 3.89 -22.24 41.80
C ALA A 65 2.50 -21.58 41.75
N THR A 66 1.72 -21.77 42.82
CA THR A 66 0.54 -20.96 43.13
C THR A 66 0.98 -19.52 43.44
N SER A 67 0.88 -18.64 42.43
CA SER A 67 0.99 -17.19 42.62
C SER A 67 -0.41 -16.60 42.82
N ARG A 68 -0.60 -15.90 43.94
CA ARG A 68 -1.84 -15.25 44.35
C ARG A 68 -2.08 -13.99 43.51
N LEU A 69 -3.29 -13.84 42.97
CA LEU A 69 -3.79 -12.57 42.43
C LEU A 69 -3.97 -11.54 43.57
N PRO A 70 -3.45 -10.32 43.43
CA PRO A 70 -4.04 -9.15 44.07
C PRO A 70 -5.22 -8.65 43.22
N SER A 71 -6.43 -8.78 43.77
CA SER A 71 -7.65 -8.15 43.24
C SER A 71 -7.66 -6.68 43.66
N SER A 72 -7.28 -5.77 42.77
CA SER A 72 -7.42 -4.32 43.00
C SER A 72 -8.70 -3.82 42.34
N THR A 73 -9.76 -3.75 43.15
CA THR A 73 -11.03 -3.09 42.82
C THR A 73 -10.80 -1.58 42.83
N SER A 74 -10.73 -0.95 41.65
CA SER A 74 -10.67 0.51 41.52
C SER A 74 -12.09 1.08 41.44
N THR A 75 -12.43 1.84 42.47
CA THR A 75 -13.67 2.62 42.60
C THR A 75 -13.71 3.73 41.53
N PRO A 76 -14.83 3.93 40.81
CA PRO A 76 -14.97 5.05 39.90
C PRO A 76 -15.18 6.35 40.69
N THR A 77 -14.18 7.23 40.66
CA THR A 77 -14.28 8.60 41.19
C THR A 77 -14.95 9.48 40.14
N SER A 78 -16.20 9.88 40.40
CA SER A 78 -16.93 10.86 39.60
C SER A 78 -16.32 12.25 39.78
N THR A 79 -15.51 12.70 38.82
CA THR A 79 -14.99 14.07 38.76
C THR A 79 -16.03 14.99 38.11
N THR A 80 -16.66 15.81 38.93
CA THR A 80 -17.58 16.88 38.52
C THR A 80 -16.79 18.04 37.91
N THR A 81 -16.73 18.09 36.57
CA THR A 81 -16.13 19.20 35.83
C THR A 81 -17.01 20.45 35.95
N LYS A 82 -16.53 21.46 36.69
CA LYS A 82 -17.15 22.79 36.75
C LYS A 82 -17.08 23.45 35.38
N ARG A 83 -18.25 23.81 34.85
CA ARG A 83 -18.43 24.64 33.65
C ARG A 83 -17.83 26.03 33.91
N SER A 84 -16.72 26.33 33.24
CA SER A 84 -16.12 27.66 33.24
C SER A 84 -16.84 28.51 32.19
N THR A 85 -17.53 29.55 32.65
CA THR A 85 -18.25 30.50 31.80
C THR A 85 -17.26 31.52 31.27
N THR A 86 -16.88 31.41 29.99
CA THR A 86 -15.99 32.37 29.34
C THR A 86 -16.80 33.58 28.88
N THR A 87 -16.60 34.71 29.56
CA THR A 87 -17.15 36.02 29.17
C THR A 87 -16.35 36.55 27.98
N SER A 88 -16.99 36.65 26.82
CA SER A 88 -16.40 37.27 25.63
C SER A 88 -16.51 38.79 25.72
N THR A 89 -15.38 39.47 25.87
CA THR A 89 -15.30 40.94 25.86
C THR A 89 -15.21 41.42 24.41
N THR A 90 -16.26 42.07 23.91
CA THR A 90 -16.29 42.68 22.58
C THR A 90 -15.58 44.04 22.62
N THR A 91 -14.41 44.16 22.01
CA THR A 91 -13.70 45.43 21.86
C THR A 91 -14.06 46.07 20.53
N THR A 92 -14.84 47.15 20.58
CA THR A 92 -15.18 47.96 19.40
C THR A 92 -14.04 48.93 19.11
N THR A 93 -13.30 48.71 18.02
CA THR A 93 -12.25 49.62 17.56
C THR A 93 -12.82 50.59 16.53
N THR A 94 -12.88 51.88 16.89
CA THR A 94 -13.31 52.96 15.98
C THR A 94 -12.13 53.38 15.11
N THR A 95 -12.20 53.11 13.81
CA THR A 95 -11.13 53.47 12.85
C THR A 95 -11.42 54.84 12.23
N THR A 96 -10.56 55.81 12.51
CA THR A 96 -10.60 57.16 11.91
C THR A 96 -10.13 57.08 10.45
N THR A 97 -10.97 57.48 9.52
CA THR A 97 -10.67 57.46 8.08
C THR A 97 -10.08 58.81 7.66
N THR A 98 -8.77 58.84 7.39
CA THR A 98 -8.09 60.01 6.81
C THR A 98 -8.18 59.94 5.29
N THR A 99 -8.84 60.92 4.67
CA THR A 99 -9.02 60.99 3.21
C THR A 99 -7.85 61.75 2.61
N THR A 100 -6.92 61.04 1.95
CA THR A 100 -5.80 61.64 1.21
C THR A 100 -6.13 61.66 -0.27
N THR A 101 -6.27 62.86 -0.84
CA THR A 101 -6.50 63.05 -2.28
C THR A 101 -5.18 62.93 -3.03
N THR A 102 -4.99 61.83 -3.77
CA THR A 102 -3.79 61.58 -4.58
C THR A 102 -4.11 61.77 -6.06
N THR A 103 -3.41 62.69 -6.73
CA THR A 103 -3.50 62.93 -8.17
C THR A 103 -2.84 61.77 -8.93
N THR A 104 -3.62 60.99 -9.67
CA THR A 104 -3.14 59.82 -10.42
C THR A 104 -2.79 60.19 -11.86
N THR A 105 -1.52 60.05 -12.23
CA THR A 105 -1.06 60.15 -13.62
C THR A 105 -1.30 58.81 -14.31
N THR A 106 -2.15 58.78 -15.33
CA THR A 106 -2.51 57.55 -16.06
C THR A 106 -1.45 57.22 -17.11
N THR A 107 -0.55 56.28 -16.79
CA THR A 107 0.37 55.69 -17.77
C THR A 107 -0.29 54.46 -18.39
N THR A 108 -0.54 54.48 -19.70
CA THR A 108 -1.14 53.36 -20.44
C THR A 108 -0.08 52.30 -20.72
N THR A 109 0.06 51.32 -19.82
CA THR A 109 0.93 50.16 -20.03
C THR A 109 0.18 49.10 -20.82
N THR A 110 0.56 48.91 -22.09
CA THR A 110 0.03 47.82 -22.93
C THR A 110 0.62 46.50 -22.45
N THR A 111 -0.13 45.75 -21.64
CA THR A 111 0.27 44.41 -21.21
C THR A 111 -0.09 43.40 -22.30
N THR A 112 0.91 42.84 -22.98
CA THR A 112 0.71 41.66 -23.80
C THR A 112 0.42 40.48 -22.87
N SER A 113 -0.85 40.13 -22.74
CA SER A 113 -1.29 38.93 -22.02
C SER A 113 -0.81 37.69 -22.78
N SER A 114 0.22 37.00 -22.28
CA SER A 114 0.55 35.67 -22.77
C SER A 114 -0.49 34.68 -22.24
N ALA A 115 -0.87 33.70 -23.06
CA ALA A 115 -1.73 32.62 -22.61
C ALA A 115 -1.09 31.91 -21.38
N PRO A 116 -1.90 31.48 -20.39
CA PRO A 116 -1.40 30.67 -19.29
C PRO A 116 -0.68 29.42 -19.82
N PRO A 117 0.43 28.97 -19.19
CA PRO A 117 1.09 27.75 -19.59
C PRO A 117 0.13 26.56 -19.47
N ALA A 118 0.18 25.65 -20.45
CA ALA A 118 -0.59 24.40 -20.40
C ALA A 118 -0.08 23.53 -19.25
N VAL A 119 -1.01 22.89 -18.53
CA VAL A 119 -0.70 21.93 -17.46
C VAL A 119 -0.97 20.52 -18.01
N ILE A 120 -0.03 19.61 -17.82
CA ILE A 120 -0.15 18.19 -18.18
C ILE A 120 -0.07 17.32 -16.93
N THR A 121 -0.65 16.13 -17.00
CA THR A 121 -0.55 15.09 -15.98
C THR A 121 0.52 14.08 -16.38
N CYS A 122 1.36 13.71 -15.42
CA CYS A 122 2.50 12.83 -15.62
C CYS A 122 2.48 11.70 -14.60
N GLU A 123 2.80 10.49 -15.07
CA GLU A 123 3.03 9.34 -14.21
C GLU A 123 4.34 9.52 -13.44
N LEU A 124 4.28 9.44 -12.12
CA LEU A 124 5.45 9.47 -11.25
C LEU A 124 5.99 8.05 -11.04
N GLY A 125 5.08 7.11 -10.80
CA GLY A 125 5.36 5.70 -10.58
C GLY A 125 4.49 5.08 -9.49
N THR A 126 4.92 3.92 -9.02
CA THR A 126 4.22 3.14 -8.00
C THR A 126 4.64 3.56 -6.58
N ALA A 127 3.65 3.83 -5.73
CA ALA A 127 3.82 4.04 -4.30
C ALA A 127 3.49 2.78 -3.49
N PHE A 128 4.25 2.57 -2.41
CA PHE A 128 3.91 1.62 -1.35
C PHE A 128 3.75 2.32 -0.02
N GLY A 129 2.82 1.83 0.79
CA GLY A 129 2.70 2.22 2.19
C GLY A 129 3.86 1.66 3.01
N TYR A 130 4.47 2.51 3.81
CA TYR A 130 5.54 2.19 4.75
C TYR A 130 5.18 2.72 6.14
N GLN A 131 5.09 1.83 7.12
CA GLN A 131 4.97 2.11 8.55
C GLN A 131 6.36 2.04 9.21
N GLU A 132 6.78 3.15 9.82
CA GLU A 132 8.09 3.21 10.44
C GLU A 132 8.26 2.17 11.55
N SER A 133 9.32 1.37 11.45
CA SER A 133 9.68 0.27 12.37
C SER A 133 8.84 -1.01 12.30
N ASP A 134 7.71 -1.01 11.58
CA ASP A 134 6.81 -2.18 11.49
C ASP A 134 6.76 -2.82 10.09
N SER A 135 7.16 -2.07 9.05
CA SER A 135 7.18 -2.58 7.68
C SER A 135 8.17 -3.70 7.43
N ASN A 136 7.72 -4.68 6.69
CA ASN A 136 8.51 -5.77 6.16
C ASN A 136 8.71 -5.58 4.65
N THR A 137 9.88 -5.96 4.13
CA THR A 137 10.15 -5.79 2.69
C THR A 137 9.61 -6.97 1.88
N LEU A 138 8.97 -6.68 0.74
CA LEU A 138 8.41 -7.72 -0.14
C LEU A 138 9.49 -8.64 -0.72
N ASN A 139 10.71 -8.14 -0.95
CA ASN A 139 11.84 -8.92 -1.48
C ASN A 139 12.34 -10.06 -0.57
N THR A 140 11.84 -10.15 0.67
CA THR A 140 12.13 -11.27 1.58
C THR A 140 11.18 -12.46 1.35
N GLN A 141 10.11 -12.28 0.59
CA GLN A 141 9.09 -13.29 0.36
C GLN A 141 9.49 -14.23 -0.78
N SER A 142 9.22 -15.53 -0.59
CA SER A 142 9.63 -16.61 -1.51
C SER A 142 8.60 -16.95 -2.60
N GLY A 143 7.50 -16.19 -2.69
CA GLY A 143 6.45 -16.36 -3.71
C GLY A 143 6.86 -15.86 -5.10
N ASN A 144 6.35 -16.50 -6.16
CA ASN A 144 6.57 -16.06 -7.53
C ASN A 144 6.04 -14.63 -7.73
N GLY A 145 6.92 -13.71 -8.16
CA GLY A 145 6.57 -12.30 -8.38
C GLY A 145 6.66 -11.42 -7.13
N CYS A 146 6.92 -12.00 -5.95
CA CYS A 146 7.04 -11.26 -4.69
C CYS A 146 8.45 -10.74 -4.43
N ASN A 147 9.46 -11.24 -5.14
CA ASN A 147 10.83 -10.73 -5.09
C ASN A 147 10.96 -9.36 -5.81
N ARG A 148 10.29 -8.35 -5.25
CA ARG A 148 10.27 -6.97 -5.72
C ARG A 148 10.46 -6.02 -4.53
N TRP A 149 10.83 -4.78 -4.83
CA TRP A 149 10.83 -3.72 -3.83
C TRP A 149 9.38 -3.34 -3.46
N GLY A 150 9.21 -2.70 -2.32
CA GLY A 150 7.95 -2.40 -1.68
C GLY A 150 7.84 -3.07 -0.31
N TRP A 151 6.78 -2.72 0.41
CA TRP A 151 6.58 -3.15 1.79
C TRP A 151 5.19 -3.75 2.01
N TYR A 152 5.09 -4.48 3.11
CA TYR A 152 3.85 -4.98 3.67
C TYR A 152 3.91 -4.89 5.20
N GLU A 153 2.74 -4.80 5.80
CA GLU A 153 2.56 -4.76 7.25
C GLU A 153 2.00 -6.09 7.74
N THR A 154 2.19 -6.44 9.02
CA THR A 154 1.57 -7.63 9.64
C THR A 154 0.67 -7.25 10.81
N PRO A 155 -0.40 -6.45 10.60
CA PRO A 155 -1.15 -5.89 11.70
C PRO A 155 -2.10 -6.91 12.32
N THR A 156 -2.24 -6.85 13.64
CA THR A 156 -3.33 -7.49 14.38
C THR A 156 -4.65 -6.76 14.13
N LEU A 157 -5.78 -7.44 14.34
CA LEU A 157 -7.09 -6.79 14.25
C LEU A 157 -7.23 -5.64 15.27
N ALA A 158 -6.62 -5.78 16.46
CA ALA A 158 -6.66 -4.76 17.50
C ALA A 158 -5.88 -3.49 17.10
N GLU A 159 -4.75 -3.64 16.41
CA GLU A 159 -4.00 -2.52 15.86
C GLU A 159 -4.80 -1.82 14.76
N LEU A 160 -5.42 -2.56 13.84
CA LEU A 160 -6.30 -1.95 12.83
C LEU A 160 -7.52 -1.27 13.44
N GLN A 161 -8.10 -1.80 14.52
CA GLN A 161 -9.20 -1.14 15.23
C GLN A 161 -8.77 0.16 15.92
N SER A 162 -7.49 0.25 16.32
CA SER A 162 -6.89 1.48 16.84
C SER A 162 -6.47 2.44 15.72
N GLY A 163 -6.31 1.92 14.50
CA GLY A 163 -5.80 2.62 13.33
C GLY A 163 -4.28 2.53 13.25
N ILE A 164 -3.79 2.12 12.09
CA ILE A 164 -2.37 2.21 11.73
C ILE A 164 -2.19 3.20 10.59
N ASN A 165 -1.00 3.78 10.46
CA ASN A 165 -0.69 4.75 9.43
C ASN A 165 0.79 4.71 9.04
N GLY A 166 1.10 5.35 7.92
CA GLY A 166 2.46 5.49 7.46
C GLY A 166 2.58 6.41 6.25
N ILE A 167 3.78 6.43 5.67
CA ILE A 167 4.12 7.25 4.50
C ILE A 167 3.90 6.45 3.22
N LEU A 168 3.44 7.10 2.16
CA LEU A 168 3.44 6.56 0.80
C LEU A 168 4.74 6.97 0.11
N TYR A 169 5.54 5.98 -0.30
CA TYR A 169 6.82 6.18 -0.95
C TYR A 169 6.84 5.68 -2.40
N VAL A 170 7.25 6.55 -3.33
CA VAL A 170 7.53 6.19 -4.74
C VAL A 170 9.04 6.09 -4.97
N GLY A 171 9.48 5.16 -5.82
CA GLY A 171 10.87 5.11 -6.29
C GLY A 171 11.88 4.63 -5.25
N ALA A 172 11.44 3.85 -4.26
CA ALA A 172 12.30 3.27 -3.23
C ALA A 172 13.06 2.04 -3.74
N GLY A 173 13.83 2.20 -4.81
CA GLY A 173 14.61 1.13 -5.42
C GLY A 173 15.47 0.40 -4.37
N GLY A 174 15.38 -0.94 -4.35
CA GLY A 174 16.07 -1.77 -3.36
C GLY A 174 15.55 -1.64 -1.92
N ASN A 175 14.36 -1.07 -1.72
CA ASN A 175 13.78 -0.73 -0.40
C ASN A 175 14.60 0.31 0.39
N ASP A 176 15.37 1.15 -0.31
CA ASP A 176 16.12 2.25 0.31
C ASP A 176 15.27 3.53 0.34
N ILE A 177 14.80 3.88 1.55
CA ILE A 177 13.96 5.07 1.78
C ILE A 177 14.71 6.36 1.47
N ALA A 178 16.05 6.38 1.54
CA ALA A 178 16.83 7.58 1.22
C ALA A 178 16.70 7.97 -0.27
N ASN A 179 16.33 7.04 -1.14
CA ASN A 179 16.08 7.28 -2.56
C ASN A 179 14.59 7.50 -2.87
N ALA A 180 13.71 7.35 -1.88
CA ALA A 180 12.28 7.41 -2.07
C ALA A 180 11.74 8.85 -2.07
N ILE A 181 10.63 9.06 -2.78
CA ILE A 181 9.85 10.30 -2.72
C ILE A 181 8.63 10.07 -1.85
N ASN A 182 8.50 10.86 -0.78
CA ASN A 182 7.26 10.93 0.00
C ASN A 182 6.19 11.64 -0.83
N VAL A 183 5.11 10.93 -1.15
CA VAL A 183 3.98 11.45 -1.95
C VAL A 183 2.70 11.64 -1.12
N GLY A 184 2.75 11.35 0.18
CA GLY A 184 1.60 11.45 1.07
C GLY A 184 1.63 10.41 2.18
N GLU A 185 0.46 10.19 2.75
CA GLU A 185 0.24 9.29 3.88
C GLU A 185 -0.83 8.26 3.52
N TRP A 186 -0.79 7.13 4.22
CA TRP A 186 -1.87 6.15 4.21
C TRP A 186 -2.32 5.85 5.63
N THR A 187 -3.58 5.46 5.79
CA THR A 187 -4.14 4.97 7.07
C THR A 187 -4.98 3.73 6.81
N ALA A 188 -4.98 2.78 7.75
CA ALA A 188 -5.87 1.62 7.71
C ALA A 188 -6.63 1.47 9.04
N ILE A 189 -7.95 1.36 8.97
CA ILE A 189 -8.83 1.26 10.14
C ILE A 189 -9.81 0.09 9.95
N ALA A 190 -9.92 -0.76 10.96
CA ALA A 190 -10.92 -1.84 11.00
C ALA A 190 -12.14 -1.44 11.83
N SER A 191 -13.32 -1.81 11.35
CA SER A 191 -14.54 -1.78 12.15
C SER A 191 -14.52 -2.84 13.26
N PRO A 192 -15.42 -2.76 14.26
CA PRO A 192 -15.57 -3.83 15.26
C PRO A 192 -15.89 -5.21 14.66
N SER A 193 -16.47 -5.25 13.45
CA SER A 193 -16.77 -6.48 12.72
C SER A 193 -15.61 -6.96 11.84
N GLY A 194 -14.46 -6.28 11.83
CA GLY A 194 -13.30 -6.65 11.03
C GLY A 194 -13.28 -6.11 9.59
N GLY A 195 -14.16 -5.16 9.24
CA GLY A 195 -14.12 -4.51 7.93
C GLY A 195 -13.03 -3.43 7.88
N VAL A 196 -11.97 -3.64 7.10
CA VAL A 196 -10.80 -2.78 6.96
C VAL A 196 -10.96 -1.80 5.81
N THR A 197 -10.81 -0.51 6.11
CA THR A 197 -10.77 0.58 5.12
C THR A 197 -9.38 1.19 5.14
N VAL A 198 -8.76 1.31 3.97
CA VAL A 198 -7.51 2.00 3.73
C VAL A 198 -7.80 3.34 3.05
N THR A 199 -7.22 4.40 3.59
CA THR A 199 -7.29 5.75 3.04
C THR A 199 -5.90 6.19 2.58
N TYR A 200 -5.83 6.72 1.37
CA TYR A 200 -4.68 7.38 0.76
C TYR A 200 -4.91 8.89 0.85
N SER A 201 -3.96 9.62 1.41
CA SER A 201 -3.99 11.09 1.53
C SER A 201 -2.72 11.67 0.92
N LEU A 202 -2.80 12.15 -0.32
CA LEU A 202 -1.65 12.54 -1.11
C LEU A 202 -1.25 13.98 -0.79
N ALA A 203 0.06 14.24 -0.74
CA ALA A 203 0.58 15.58 -0.54
C ALA A 203 0.23 16.49 -1.74
N PRO A 204 0.11 17.82 -1.55
CA PRO A 204 -0.27 18.74 -2.62
C PRO A 204 0.61 18.60 -3.86
N GLY A 205 -0.02 18.42 -5.02
CA GLY A 205 0.65 18.23 -6.31
C GLY A 205 0.73 16.77 -6.78
N TYR A 206 0.43 15.82 -5.88
CA TYR A 206 0.30 14.40 -6.22
C TYR A 206 -1.15 13.94 -6.23
N PHE A 207 -1.41 12.91 -7.03
CA PHE A 207 -2.73 12.34 -7.22
C PHE A 207 -2.63 10.82 -7.35
N ILE A 208 -3.60 10.10 -6.84
CA ILE A 208 -3.71 8.66 -7.06
C ILE A 208 -4.54 8.37 -8.31
N ASP A 209 -3.99 7.53 -9.18
CA ASP A 209 -4.60 7.08 -10.43
C ASP A 209 -5.08 5.64 -10.34
N GLU A 210 -4.48 4.82 -9.48
CA GLU A 210 -4.95 3.47 -9.17
C GLU A 210 -4.64 3.15 -7.72
N ALA A 211 -5.52 2.43 -7.03
CA ALA A 211 -5.34 1.95 -5.68
C ALA A 211 -5.50 0.43 -5.63
N HIS A 212 -4.54 -0.22 -5.00
CA HIS A 212 -4.49 -1.67 -4.84
C HIS A 212 -4.21 -1.99 -3.37
N ILE A 213 -5.05 -2.83 -2.78
CA ILE A 213 -4.89 -3.23 -1.38
C ILE A 213 -5.01 -4.72 -1.31
N ASP A 214 -4.05 -5.36 -0.65
CA ASP A 214 -4.11 -6.80 -0.41
C ASP A 214 -4.07 -7.06 1.09
N LEU A 215 -5.03 -7.84 1.57
CA LEU A 215 -5.18 -8.17 2.99
C LEU A 215 -5.54 -9.65 3.09
N ASP A 216 -4.54 -10.49 3.33
CA ASP A 216 -4.69 -11.95 3.43
C ASP A 216 -3.67 -12.54 4.44
N CYS A 217 -3.50 -13.85 4.47
CA CYS A 217 -2.60 -14.57 5.36
C CYS A 217 -1.26 -14.88 4.70
N LEU A 218 -0.17 -14.81 5.48
CA LEU A 218 1.14 -15.25 5.03
C LEU A 218 1.17 -16.77 4.73
N PRO A 219 2.05 -17.25 3.82
CA PRO A 219 2.96 -16.47 2.99
C PRO A 219 2.24 -15.73 1.86
N ILE A 220 2.80 -14.59 1.43
CA ILE A 220 2.25 -13.83 0.29
C ILE A 220 2.41 -14.66 -0.99
N ASP A 221 1.30 -15.02 -1.62
CA ASP A 221 1.26 -15.73 -2.90
C ASP A 221 0.78 -14.86 -4.07
N THR A 222 0.27 -13.67 -3.74
CA THR A 222 -0.32 -12.72 -4.67
C THR A 222 0.49 -11.44 -4.72
N CYS A 223 1.21 -11.22 -5.82
CA CYS A 223 2.21 -10.16 -5.90
C CYS A 223 2.09 -9.23 -7.10
N ALA A 224 1.18 -9.52 -8.03
CA ALA A 224 0.81 -8.58 -9.09
C ALA A 224 -0.35 -7.69 -8.61
N PRO A 225 -0.29 -6.35 -8.80
CA PRO A 225 -1.36 -5.45 -8.37
C PRO A 225 -2.76 -5.81 -8.91
N GLY A 226 -2.82 -6.35 -10.13
CA GLY A 226 -4.05 -6.86 -10.75
C GLY A 226 -4.69 -8.06 -10.04
N GLN A 227 -4.01 -8.68 -9.08
CA GLN A 227 -4.49 -9.84 -8.34
C GLN A 227 -4.83 -9.51 -6.87
N TYR A 228 -4.55 -8.30 -6.41
CA TYR A 228 -4.79 -7.90 -5.02
C TYR A 228 -6.29 -7.96 -4.69
N THR A 229 -6.58 -8.28 -3.43
CA THR A 229 -7.95 -8.44 -2.92
C THR A 229 -8.85 -7.26 -3.29
N PHE A 230 -8.30 -6.05 -3.26
CA PHE A 230 -8.94 -4.84 -3.78
C PHE A 230 -8.10 -4.21 -4.90
N ASN A 231 -8.79 -3.89 -5.99
CA ASN A 231 -8.26 -3.12 -7.11
C ASN A 231 -9.31 -2.09 -7.53
N SER A 232 -8.96 -0.81 -7.54
CA SER A 232 -9.88 0.26 -7.92
C SER A 232 -10.11 0.38 -9.43
N GLY A 233 -9.21 -0.18 -10.23
CA GLY A 233 -8.99 0.24 -11.61
C GLY A 233 -8.53 1.70 -11.69
N ALA A 234 -8.66 2.29 -12.87
CA ALA A 234 -8.34 3.69 -13.12
C ALA A 234 -9.23 4.64 -12.32
N LEU A 235 -8.60 5.61 -11.66
CA LEU A 235 -9.18 6.71 -10.89
C LEU A 235 -8.97 8.02 -11.65
N GLN A 236 -9.73 9.06 -11.28
CA GLN A 236 -9.64 10.38 -11.94
C GLN A 236 -8.69 11.33 -11.20
N ASN A 237 -7.44 10.90 -10.95
CA ASN A 237 -6.42 11.70 -10.26
C ASN A 237 -6.93 12.35 -8.96
N LEU A 238 -7.18 11.52 -7.95
CA LEU A 238 -7.77 11.99 -6.68
C LEU A 238 -6.66 12.37 -5.68
N PRO A 239 -6.79 13.48 -4.92
CA PRO A 239 -5.84 13.81 -3.85
C PRO A 239 -6.08 12.99 -2.57
N ILE A 240 -7.29 12.46 -2.41
CA ILE A 240 -7.67 11.58 -1.31
C ILE A 240 -8.52 10.45 -1.91
N TYR A 241 -8.23 9.22 -1.50
CA TYR A 241 -8.99 8.05 -1.91
C TYR A 241 -9.14 7.08 -0.75
N LEU A 242 -10.29 6.42 -0.65
CA LEU A 242 -10.48 5.28 0.24
C LEU A 242 -11.19 4.16 -0.53
N ASN A 243 -10.88 2.90 -0.21
CA ASN A 243 -11.62 1.79 -0.82
C ASN A 243 -13.08 1.82 -0.35
N PRO A 244 -14.06 1.88 -1.29
CA PRO A 244 -15.47 2.03 -0.92
C PRO A 244 -16.06 0.77 -0.28
N THR A 245 -15.46 -0.39 -0.55
CA THR A 245 -15.85 -1.67 0.05
C THR A 245 -14.78 -2.13 1.02
N PRO A 246 -15.06 -2.16 2.34
CA PRO A 246 -14.11 -2.63 3.32
C PRO A 246 -13.69 -4.09 3.08
N LEU A 247 -12.39 -4.35 3.17
CA LEU A 247 -11.82 -5.68 3.11
C LEU A 247 -12.12 -6.42 4.41
N GLN A 248 -12.42 -7.71 4.36
CA GLN A 248 -12.61 -8.48 5.60
C GLN A 248 -11.25 -8.88 6.17
N TYR A 249 -11.03 -8.62 7.46
CA TYR A 249 -9.85 -9.09 8.15
C TYR A 249 -9.81 -10.63 8.16
N PRO A 250 -8.72 -11.26 7.68
CA PRO A 250 -8.70 -12.70 7.46
C PRO A 250 -8.55 -13.46 8.77
N THR A 251 -9.04 -14.70 8.79
CA THR A 251 -8.76 -15.67 9.86
C THR A 251 -7.66 -16.61 9.39
N CYS A 252 -6.44 -16.40 9.87
CA CYS A 252 -5.29 -17.20 9.46
C CYS A 252 -5.18 -18.50 10.25
N SER A 253 -4.95 -19.60 9.52
CA SER A 253 -4.81 -20.94 10.11
C SER A 253 -3.34 -21.30 10.35
N GLY A 254 -3.09 -22.29 11.21
CA GLY A 254 -1.74 -22.83 11.40
C GLY A 254 -0.73 -21.87 12.05
N GLY A 255 -1.19 -20.80 12.70
CA GLY A 255 -0.32 -19.77 13.27
C GLY A 255 0.24 -18.78 12.26
N SER A 256 -0.26 -18.80 11.01
CA SER A 256 0.04 -17.75 10.03
C SER A 256 -0.47 -16.39 10.51
N GLN A 257 0.22 -15.32 10.09
CA GLN A 257 -0.13 -13.94 10.41
C GLN A 257 -0.80 -13.29 9.19
N PRO A 258 -1.78 -12.39 9.42
CA PRO A 258 -2.29 -11.50 8.39
C PRO A 258 -1.18 -10.57 7.88
N TYR A 259 -1.25 -10.23 6.59
CA TYR A 259 -0.45 -9.17 5.99
C TYR A 259 -1.35 -8.12 5.34
N LEU A 260 -0.86 -6.89 5.25
CA LEU A 260 -1.49 -5.79 4.52
C LEU A 260 -0.49 -5.16 3.55
N ILE A 261 -0.83 -5.11 2.26
CA ILE A 261 -0.11 -4.33 1.25
C ILE A 261 -0.97 -3.12 0.88
N VAL A 262 -0.38 -1.93 0.96
CA VAL A 262 -0.96 -0.67 0.47
C VAL A 262 -0.15 -0.23 -0.73
N HIS A 263 -0.78 -0.16 -1.90
CA HIS A 263 -0.09 0.07 -3.17
C HIS A 263 -0.91 1.01 -4.06
N GLY A 264 -0.27 1.98 -4.71
CA GLY A 264 -0.96 2.92 -5.60
C GLY A 264 -0.13 3.36 -6.79
N SER A 265 -0.80 3.70 -7.89
CA SER A 265 -0.18 4.42 -9.02
C SER A 265 -0.34 5.92 -8.79
N ILE A 266 0.76 6.67 -8.85
CA ILE A 266 0.80 8.08 -8.49
C ILE A 266 1.14 8.94 -9.71
N ASN A 267 0.36 9.99 -9.88
CA ASN A 267 0.53 11.04 -10.89
C ASN A 267 0.88 12.38 -10.24
N TYR A 268 1.41 13.30 -11.04
CA TYR A 268 1.65 14.69 -10.66
C TYR A 268 1.33 15.63 -11.83
N LEU A 269 1.05 16.90 -11.52
CA LEU A 269 0.83 17.94 -12.53
C LEU A 269 2.11 18.74 -12.77
N THR A 270 2.38 19.09 -14.03
CA THR A 270 3.52 19.93 -14.42
C THR A 270 3.15 20.86 -15.57
N THR A 271 3.84 22.01 -15.65
CA THR A 271 3.78 22.93 -16.80
C THR A 271 4.86 22.63 -17.84
N ALA A 272 5.68 21.60 -17.62
CA ALA A 272 6.63 21.12 -18.61
C ALA A 272 5.89 20.58 -19.85
N THR A 273 6.53 20.67 -21.01
CA THR A 273 5.99 20.11 -22.26
C THR A 273 6.06 18.58 -22.32
N THR A 274 6.88 17.96 -21.46
CA THR A 274 7.07 16.51 -21.38
C THR A 274 7.23 16.08 -19.94
N CYS A 275 6.75 14.88 -19.62
CA CYS A 275 6.99 14.26 -18.33
C CYS A 275 8.46 13.89 -18.17
N ALA A 276 8.97 14.03 -16.93
CA ALA A 276 10.21 13.36 -16.58
C ALA A 276 9.98 11.85 -16.68
N PRO A 277 11.01 11.04 -16.97
CA PRO A 277 10.91 9.60 -16.82
C PRO A 277 10.41 9.27 -15.40
N PRO A 278 9.55 8.25 -15.24
CA PRO A 278 9.17 7.75 -13.93
C PRO A 278 10.43 7.47 -13.11
N VAL A 279 10.36 7.70 -11.80
CA VAL A 279 11.49 7.40 -10.93
C VAL A 279 11.74 5.89 -11.03
N ALA A 280 12.97 5.53 -11.42
CA ALA A 280 13.32 4.15 -11.69
C ALA A 280 13.01 3.28 -10.47
N THR A 281 12.42 2.13 -10.78
CA THR A 281 11.96 1.10 -9.85
C THR A 281 12.97 -0.03 -9.78
#